data_AF-A0A653IH78-F1
#
_entry.id   AF-A0A653IH78-F1
#
_cell.length_a   1.000
_cell.length_b   1.000
_cell.length_c   1.000
_cell.angle_alpha   90.00
_cell.angle_beta   90.00
_cell.angle_gamma   90.00
#
_symmetry.space_group_name_H-M   'P 1'
#
loop_
_entity.id
_entity.type
_entity.pdbx_description
1 polymer ?
#
loop_
_entity_poly.entity_id
_entity_poly.type
_entity_poly.pdbx_seq_one_letter_code
_entity_poly.pdbx_strand_id
1 'polypeptide(L)'
;MKKFGIACLFATLLLSGCLSPENDRLTVTPLGIKAGEEAFAEINDQDIAAFHLEGKLSKAYFLKWVEFLPNHKERTLFSMEISPDDYDTTLRITQSSTAKYIRFGASFEDGIMSAKEALKQKPVALSMQAQGDTFTISDYDVLTLRRLSTNIDSEIKTSSSIDIHGPQDIDVKKDERVFALVLSPLES
;
A
#
# COMPACT_ATOMS: atom_id res chain seq x y z
N MET A 1 29.80 -69.99 27.84
CA MET A 1 29.09 -68.80 28.36
C MET A 1 29.13 -67.71 27.29
N LYS A 2 27.96 -67.28 26.82
CA LYS A 2 27.77 -66.43 25.62
C LYS A 2 28.10 -64.96 25.95
N LYS A 3 28.87 -64.29 25.08
CA LYS A 3 29.09 -62.83 25.13
C LYS A 3 28.10 -62.16 24.18
N PHE A 4 27.29 -61.24 24.71
CA PHE A 4 26.35 -60.43 23.94
C PHE A 4 27.09 -59.21 23.37
N GLY A 5 27.12 -59.08 22.05
CA GLY A 5 27.51 -57.85 21.36
C GLY A 5 26.27 -57.01 21.10
N ILE A 6 26.25 -55.78 21.60
CA ILE A 6 25.22 -54.79 21.33
C ILE A 6 25.56 -54.14 19.99
N ALA A 7 24.74 -54.39 18.97
CA ALA A 7 24.80 -53.68 17.70
C ALA A 7 23.97 -52.40 17.82
N CYS A 8 24.62 -51.23 17.74
CA CYS A 8 23.96 -49.94 17.60
C CYS A 8 23.27 -49.87 16.23
N LEU A 9 21.93 -49.79 16.24
CA LEU A 9 21.14 -49.38 15.09
C LEU A 9 21.27 -47.86 14.92
N PHE A 10 21.96 -47.45 13.85
CA PHE A 10 21.92 -46.07 13.36
C PHE A 10 20.52 -45.79 12.81
N ALA A 11 19.75 -44.97 13.52
CA ALA A 11 18.54 -44.36 12.98
C ALA A 11 18.96 -43.28 11.97
N THR A 12 18.66 -43.53 10.70
CA THR A 12 18.74 -42.52 9.63
C THR A 12 17.71 -41.43 9.88
N LEU A 13 18.18 -40.24 10.24
CA LEU A 13 17.38 -39.02 10.24
C LEU A 13 16.96 -38.72 8.79
N LEU A 14 15.66 -38.88 8.50
CA LEU A 14 15.04 -38.33 7.30
C LEU A 14 15.16 -36.80 7.40
N LEU A 15 16.05 -36.24 6.58
CA LEU A 15 16.05 -34.82 6.22
C LEU A 15 14.76 -34.57 5.44
N SER A 16 13.66 -34.32 6.16
CA SER A 16 12.55 -33.57 5.60
C SER A 16 13.12 -32.21 5.22
N GLY A 17 13.38 -32.01 3.93
CA GLY A 17 13.62 -30.70 3.38
C GLY A 17 12.40 -29.85 3.72
N CYS A 18 12.54 -28.94 4.69
CA CYS A 18 11.74 -27.74 4.70
C CYS A 18 12.04 -27.05 3.37
N LEU A 19 11.20 -27.29 2.37
CA LEU A 19 11.00 -26.33 1.29
C LEU A 19 10.69 -25.03 2.02
N SER A 20 11.66 -24.13 2.03
CA SER A 20 11.46 -22.77 2.50
C SER A 20 10.22 -22.26 1.76
N PRO A 21 9.19 -21.77 2.46
CA PRO A 21 8.02 -21.21 1.77
C PRO A 21 8.53 -20.21 0.74
N GLU A 22 8.05 -20.30 -0.50
CA GLU A 22 8.30 -19.27 -1.50
C GLU A 22 7.82 -17.95 -0.89
N ASN A 23 8.77 -17.13 -0.43
CA ASN A 23 8.45 -15.80 0.07
C ASN A 23 7.73 -15.05 -1.05
N ASP A 24 6.67 -14.32 -0.68
CA ASP A 24 5.99 -13.39 -1.58
C ASP A 24 7.04 -12.54 -2.32
N ARG A 25 6.95 -12.53 -3.65
CA ARG A 25 7.89 -11.83 -4.53
C ARG A 25 7.10 -10.94 -5.48
N LEU A 26 6.19 -10.14 -4.93
CA LEU A 26 5.52 -9.11 -5.70
C LEU A 26 6.39 -7.85 -5.67
N THR A 27 6.80 -7.42 -6.86
CA THR A 27 7.50 -6.15 -7.08
C THR A 27 6.51 -5.11 -7.54
N VAL A 28 6.59 -3.92 -6.96
CA VAL A 28 5.74 -2.78 -7.31
C VAL A 28 6.63 -1.72 -7.93
N THR A 29 6.37 -1.40 -9.20
CA THR A 29 7.15 -0.46 -10.00
C THR A 29 6.28 0.74 -10.35
N PRO A 30 6.65 1.97 -9.96
CA PRO A 30 5.94 3.16 -10.40
C PRO A 30 6.00 3.30 -11.92
N LEU A 31 4.86 3.57 -12.55
CA LEU A 31 4.77 3.80 -13.98
C LEU A 31 4.73 5.30 -14.28
N GLY A 32 5.51 5.71 -15.28
CA GLY A 32 5.42 7.06 -15.82
C GLY A 32 4.04 7.33 -16.40
N ILE A 33 3.42 8.43 -15.99
CA ILE A 33 2.15 8.89 -16.55
C ILE A 33 2.41 9.55 -17.90
N LYS A 34 1.60 9.25 -18.91
CA LYS A 34 1.76 9.86 -20.23
C LYS A 34 1.26 11.31 -20.21
N ALA A 35 1.89 12.19 -20.98
CA ALA A 35 1.50 13.61 -21.05
C ALA A 35 -0.01 13.85 -21.33
N GLY A 36 -0.66 12.99 -22.12
CA GLY A 36 -2.10 13.08 -22.36
C GLY A 36 -2.96 12.70 -21.14
N GLU A 37 -2.49 11.76 -20.32
CA GLU A 37 -3.14 11.38 -19.05
C GLU A 37 -2.95 12.48 -18.00
N GLU A 38 -1.76 13.08 -17.93
CA GLU A 38 -1.48 14.24 -17.07
C GLU A 38 -2.38 15.43 -17.44
N ALA A 39 -2.45 15.79 -18.72
CA ALA A 39 -3.31 16.88 -19.20
C ALA A 39 -4.79 16.62 -18.90
N PHE A 40 -5.26 15.38 -19.05
CA PHE A 40 -6.63 15.02 -18.69
C PHE A 40 -6.88 15.13 -17.18
N ALA A 41 -5.93 14.68 -16.36
CA ALA A 41 -6.02 14.79 -14.91
C ALA A 41 -6.05 16.26 -14.46
N GLU A 42 -5.20 17.10 -15.03
CA GLU A 42 -5.15 18.55 -14.76
C GLU A 42 -6.48 19.23 -15.08
N ILE A 43 -7.06 18.97 -16.27
CA ILE A 43 -8.37 19.52 -16.67
C ILE A 43 -9.48 19.16 -15.68
N ASN A 44 -9.39 17.98 -15.07
CA ASN A 44 -10.39 17.46 -14.15
C ASN A 44 -10.06 17.68 -12.66
N ASP A 45 -9.00 18.45 -12.34
CA ASP A 45 -8.51 18.67 -10.98
C ASP A 45 -8.27 17.35 -10.22
N GLN A 46 -7.56 16.44 -10.89
CA GLN A 46 -7.22 15.12 -10.39
C GLN A 46 -5.72 14.93 -10.26
N ASP A 47 -5.34 14.23 -9.20
CA ASP A 47 -4.03 13.61 -9.08
C ASP A 47 -4.14 12.15 -9.53
N ILE A 48 -3.18 11.68 -10.32
CA ILE A 48 -3.14 10.30 -10.81
C ILE A 48 -1.77 9.66 -10.59
N ALA A 49 -1.78 8.35 -10.37
CA ALA A 49 -0.58 7.53 -10.27
C ALA A 49 -0.87 6.14 -10.83
N ALA A 50 0.17 5.44 -11.24
CA ALA A 50 0.07 4.07 -11.72
C ALA A 50 1.26 3.26 -11.25
N PHE A 51 1.02 1.98 -10.97
CA PHE A 51 2.03 1.03 -10.54
C PHE A 51 1.86 -0.27 -11.31
N HIS A 52 2.97 -0.85 -11.75
CA HIS A 52 3.02 -2.21 -12.29
C HIS A 52 3.34 -3.16 -11.14
N LEU A 53 2.49 -4.16 -10.98
CA LEU A 53 2.62 -5.22 -9.98
C LEU A 53 3.05 -6.48 -10.73
N GLU A 54 4.26 -6.94 -10.45
CA GLU A 54 4.89 -8.08 -11.13
C GLU A 54 5.41 -9.11 -10.11
N GLY A 55 5.04 -10.37 -10.31
CA GLY A 55 5.51 -11.50 -9.51
C GLY A 55 4.39 -12.21 -8.77
N LYS A 56 4.69 -12.93 -7.69
CA LYS A 56 3.77 -13.89 -7.07
C LYS A 56 3.38 -13.51 -5.65
N LEU A 57 2.09 -13.58 -5.35
CA LEU A 57 1.53 -13.58 -4.00
C LEU A 57 1.12 -15.00 -3.58
N SER A 58 1.62 -15.44 -2.43
CA SER A 58 1.27 -16.72 -1.79
C SER A 58 0.13 -16.59 -0.77
N LYS A 59 -0.17 -15.37 -0.31
CA LYS A 59 -1.26 -15.03 0.61
C LYS A 59 -2.04 -13.82 0.11
N ALA A 60 -3.24 -13.63 0.64
CA ALA A 60 -4.07 -12.48 0.32
C ALA A 60 -3.53 -11.20 0.96
N TYR A 61 -3.69 -10.09 0.25
CA TYR A 61 -3.35 -8.75 0.71
C TYR A 61 -4.59 -7.86 0.67
N PHE A 62 -4.62 -6.82 1.49
CA PHE A 62 -5.58 -5.73 1.35
C PHE A 62 -4.93 -4.54 0.66
N LEU A 63 -5.62 -4.03 -0.36
CA LEU A 63 -5.42 -2.68 -0.86
C LEU A 63 -6.43 -1.76 -0.17
N LYS A 64 -5.94 -0.85 0.68
CA LYS A 64 -6.77 -0.01 1.56
C LYS A 64 -6.55 1.46 1.27
N TRP A 65 -7.64 2.20 1.11
CA TRP A 65 -7.60 3.63 1.37
C TRP A 65 -7.82 3.87 2.85
N VAL A 66 -6.87 4.52 3.50
CA VAL A 66 -6.91 4.81 4.94
C VAL A 66 -6.79 6.31 5.21
N GLU A 67 -7.29 6.72 6.37
CA GLU A 67 -6.93 7.98 7.01
C GLU A 67 -6.08 7.70 8.25
N PHE A 68 -4.90 8.31 8.33
CA PHE A 68 -4.13 8.33 9.56
C PHE A 68 -4.71 9.34 10.54
N LEU A 69 -4.80 8.94 11.80
CA LEU A 69 -5.39 9.73 12.88
C LEU A 69 -4.33 10.25 13.84
N PRO A 70 -4.58 11.37 14.55
CA PRO A 70 -3.63 11.94 15.53
C PRO A 70 -3.24 11.04 16.71
N ASN A 71 -3.90 9.90 16.87
CA ASN A 71 -3.59 8.91 17.92
C ASN A 71 -2.78 7.72 17.39
N HIS A 72 -2.09 7.87 16.25
CA HIS A 72 -1.26 6.83 15.62
C HIS A 72 -2.04 5.57 15.26
N LYS A 73 -3.32 5.75 14.91
CA LYS A 73 -4.17 4.70 14.35
C LYS A 73 -4.55 5.05 12.93
N GLU A 74 -4.90 4.03 12.16
CA GLU A 74 -5.55 4.23 10.87
C GLU A 74 -7.06 3.98 10.97
N ARG A 75 -7.82 4.69 10.15
CA ARG A 75 -9.23 4.41 9.86
C ARG A 75 -9.33 3.99 8.40
N THR A 76 -9.71 2.74 8.15
CA THR A 76 -10.02 2.26 6.80
C THR A 76 -11.25 3.00 6.26
N LEU A 77 -11.07 3.67 5.12
CA LEU A 77 -12.16 4.31 4.38
C LEU A 77 -12.84 3.30 3.47
N PHE A 78 -12.04 2.51 2.78
CA PHE A 78 -12.47 1.39 1.95
C PHE A 78 -11.29 0.44 1.70
N SER A 79 -11.58 -0.83 1.44
CA SER A 79 -10.58 -1.85 1.15
C SER A 79 -11.08 -2.82 0.09
N MET A 80 -10.15 -3.38 -0.67
CA MET A 80 -10.39 -4.57 -1.49
C MET A 80 -9.31 -5.60 -1.21
N GLU A 81 -9.68 -6.87 -1.35
CA GLU A 81 -8.75 -7.99 -1.26
C GLU A 81 -8.04 -8.19 -2.61
N ILE A 82 -6.75 -8.47 -2.55
CA ILE A 82 -5.90 -8.93 -3.64
C ILE A 82 -5.55 -10.38 -3.32
N SER A 83 -6.05 -11.31 -4.12
CA SER A 83 -5.93 -12.74 -3.86
C SER A 83 -4.49 -13.25 -4.10
N PRO A 84 -4.12 -14.43 -3.57
CA PRO A 84 -2.90 -15.09 -3.99
C PRO A 84 -2.97 -15.45 -5.48
N ASP A 85 -2.05 -14.92 -6.29
CA ASP A 85 -1.93 -15.22 -7.73
C ASP A 85 -0.54 -14.82 -8.27
N ASP A 86 -0.28 -15.17 -9.52
CA ASP A 86 0.79 -14.60 -10.34
C ASP A 86 0.29 -13.32 -11.02
N TYR A 87 0.97 -12.22 -10.75
CA TYR A 87 0.61 -10.88 -11.19
C TYR A 87 1.56 -10.37 -12.28
N ASP A 88 0.95 -9.81 -13.32
CA ASP A 88 1.58 -8.93 -14.33
C ASP A 88 0.51 -7.90 -14.73
N THR A 89 0.21 -6.98 -13.81
CA THR A 89 -0.96 -6.10 -13.91
C THR A 89 -0.66 -4.67 -13.50
N THR A 90 -1.53 -3.74 -13.91
CA THR A 90 -1.39 -2.32 -13.56
C THR A 90 -2.45 -1.90 -12.56
N LEU A 91 -1.99 -1.38 -11.42
CA LEU A 91 -2.81 -0.61 -10.48
C LEU A 91 -2.84 0.85 -10.92
N ARG A 92 -4.03 1.40 -11.18
CA ARG A 92 -4.23 2.83 -11.47
C ARG A 92 -4.93 3.52 -10.32
N ILE A 93 -4.47 4.71 -9.99
CA ILE A 93 -4.95 5.50 -8.87
C ILE A 93 -5.38 6.86 -9.36
N THR A 94 -6.53 7.30 -8.85
CA THR A 94 -7.07 8.63 -9.13
C THR A 94 -7.56 9.25 -7.83
N GLN A 95 -7.24 10.51 -7.61
CA GLN A 95 -7.74 11.26 -6.47
C GLN A 95 -8.19 12.63 -6.91
N SER A 96 -9.33 13.09 -6.42
CA SER A 96 -9.81 14.45 -6.71
C SER A 96 -10.36 15.08 -5.45
N SER A 97 -10.23 16.40 -5.34
CA SER A 97 -10.75 17.14 -4.22
C SER A 97 -11.68 18.25 -4.69
N THR A 98 -12.68 18.56 -3.87
CA THR A 98 -13.57 19.70 -4.07
C THR A 98 -13.60 20.49 -2.76
N ALA A 99 -14.35 21.59 -2.72
CA ALA A 99 -14.57 22.31 -1.47
C ALA A 99 -15.27 21.49 -0.37
N LYS A 100 -15.94 20.38 -0.72
CA LYS A 100 -16.83 19.63 0.19
C LYS A 100 -16.43 18.17 0.39
N TYR A 101 -15.71 17.59 -0.56
CA TYR A 101 -15.38 16.17 -0.54
C TYR A 101 -14.02 15.92 -1.17
N ILE A 102 -13.36 14.87 -0.70
CA ILE A 102 -12.27 14.21 -1.40
C ILE A 102 -12.77 12.85 -1.91
N ARG A 103 -12.36 12.49 -3.12
CA ARG A 103 -12.67 11.22 -3.75
C ARG A 103 -11.38 10.47 -4.00
N PHE A 104 -11.42 9.18 -3.72
CA PHE A 104 -10.34 8.24 -3.93
C PHE A 104 -10.84 7.17 -4.89
N GLY A 105 -10.01 6.83 -5.86
CA GLY A 105 -10.27 5.76 -6.82
C GLY A 105 -9.02 4.92 -6.98
N ALA A 106 -9.21 3.61 -7.03
CA ALA A 106 -8.19 2.69 -7.51
C ALA A 106 -8.86 1.70 -8.46
N SER A 107 -8.15 1.36 -9.53
CA SER A 107 -8.56 0.35 -10.49
C SER A 107 -7.43 -0.67 -10.58
N PHE A 108 -7.78 -1.93 -10.37
CA PHE A 108 -6.86 -3.04 -10.31
C PHE A 108 -7.54 -4.24 -10.98
N GLU A 109 -6.95 -4.76 -12.05
CA GLU A 109 -7.56 -5.78 -12.90
C GLU A 109 -8.99 -5.38 -13.35
N ASP A 110 -9.98 -6.25 -13.16
CA ASP A 110 -11.40 -6.00 -13.44
C ASP A 110 -12.12 -5.27 -12.28
N GLY A 111 -11.41 -4.97 -11.19
CA GLY A 111 -11.92 -4.33 -10.00
C GLY A 111 -11.78 -2.80 -10.03
N ILE A 112 -12.82 -2.11 -9.58
CA ILE A 112 -12.78 -0.67 -9.30
C ILE A 112 -13.20 -0.45 -7.86
N MET A 113 -12.33 0.19 -7.08
CA MET A 113 -12.63 0.68 -5.74
C MET A 113 -12.77 2.20 -5.77
N SER A 114 -13.80 2.72 -5.11
CA SER A 114 -13.96 4.16 -4.93
C SER A 114 -14.49 4.50 -3.56
N ALA A 115 -13.95 5.57 -2.98
CA ALA A 115 -14.39 6.11 -1.70
C ALA A 115 -14.58 7.62 -1.84
N LYS A 116 -15.49 8.16 -1.03
CA LYS A 116 -15.65 9.61 -0.86
C LYS A 116 -15.65 9.94 0.61
N GLU A 117 -14.97 11.01 0.97
CA GLU A 117 -14.93 11.49 2.34
C GLU A 117 -15.30 12.97 2.38
N ALA A 118 -16.14 13.34 3.32
CA ALA A 118 -16.53 14.73 3.51
C ALA A 118 -15.36 15.55 4.04
N LEU A 119 -15.17 16.73 3.46
CA LEU A 119 -14.23 17.74 3.93
C LEU A 119 -15.01 18.77 4.71
N LYS A 120 -14.54 19.08 5.93
CA LYS A 120 -15.16 20.10 6.78
C LYS A 120 -14.88 21.52 6.26
N GLN A 121 -13.83 21.70 5.47
CA GLN A 121 -13.41 22.97 4.87
C GLN A 121 -12.62 22.68 3.59
N LYS A 122 -12.66 23.60 2.61
CA LYS A 122 -11.90 23.49 1.36
C LYS A 122 -10.40 23.45 1.70
N PRO A 123 -9.69 22.33 1.43
CA PRO A 123 -8.26 22.26 1.67
C PRO A 123 -7.52 23.14 0.66
N VAL A 124 -6.34 23.63 1.04
CA VAL A 124 -5.33 23.94 0.03
C VAL A 124 -4.89 22.58 -0.50
N ALA A 125 -5.25 22.26 -1.74
CA ALA A 125 -4.92 20.96 -2.32
C ALA A 125 -3.39 20.87 -2.43
N LEU A 126 -2.82 19.94 -1.68
CA LEU A 126 -1.43 19.55 -1.85
C LEU A 126 -1.42 18.25 -2.65
N SER A 127 -0.48 18.20 -3.58
CA SER A 127 -0.29 17.13 -4.56
C SER A 127 -0.29 15.76 -3.90
N MET A 128 -0.88 14.77 -4.55
CA MET A 128 -0.66 13.38 -4.18
C MET A 128 0.82 13.04 -4.34
N GLN A 129 1.43 12.43 -3.33
CA GLN A 129 2.76 11.86 -3.45
C GLN A 129 2.64 10.37 -3.70
N ALA A 130 3.04 9.93 -4.89
CA ALA A 130 3.18 8.53 -5.20
C ALA A 130 4.59 8.05 -4.86
N GLN A 131 4.73 6.78 -4.49
CA GLN A 131 6.04 6.15 -4.33
C GLN A 131 6.82 6.24 -5.65
N GLY A 132 8.05 6.77 -5.59
CA GLY A 132 8.86 7.06 -6.78
C GLY A 132 9.84 5.94 -7.16
N ASP A 133 10.09 4.99 -6.26
CA ASP A 133 11.05 3.92 -6.43
C ASP A 133 10.35 2.55 -6.53
N THR A 134 11.00 1.63 -7.22
CA THR A 134 10.59 0.21 -7.27
C THR A 134 10.89 -0.48 -5.94
N PHE A 135 9.99 -1.32 -5.45
CA PHE A 135 10.17 -2.06 -4.21
C PHE A 135 9.50 -3.43 -4.24
N THR A 136 9.99 -4.36 -3.41
CA THR A 136 9.27 -5.61 -3.11
C THR A 136 8.34 -5.34 -1.93
N ILE A 137 7.11 -5.83 -2.02
CA ILE A 137 6.13 -5.66 -0.97
C ILE A 137 6.62 -6.20 0.38
N SER A 138 6.12 -5.60 1.45
CA SER A 138 6.43 -5.93 2.84
C SER A 138 5.15 -6.17 3.65
N ASP A 139 5.22 -6.01 4.97
CA ASP A 139 4.05 -6.12 5.84
C ASP A 139 3.16 -4.86 5.80
N TYR A 140 3.69 -3.73 5.34
CA TYR A 140 2.93 -2.48 5.23
C TYR A 140 3.61 -1.53 4.25
N ASP A 141 3.01 -1.32 3.08
CA ASP A 141 3.57 -0.48 2.03
C ASP A 141 2.63 0.69 1.69
N VAL A 142 3.14 1.91 1.71
CA VAL A 142 2.40 3.12 1.33
C VAL A 142 2.67 3.47 -0.12
N LEU A 143 1.68 3.19 -0.98
CA LEU A 143 1.77 3.47 -2.42
C LEU A 143 1.59 4.95 -2.73
N THR A 144 0.64 5.58 -2.04
CA THR A 144 0.39 7.03 -2.16
C THR A 144 0.11 7.64 -0.80
N LEU A 145 0.52 8.88 -0.62
CA LEU A 145 0.27 9.69 0.56
C LEU A 145 -0.25 11.06 0.14
N ARG A 146 -1.32 11.52 0.79
CA ARG A 146 -1.82 12.88 0.63
C ARG A 146 -2.07 13.52 1.99
N ARG A 147 -1.48 14.70 2.17
CA ARG A 147 -1.70 15.56 3.32
C ARG A 147 -2.59 16.73 2.91
N LEU A 148 -3.64 16.98 3.68
CA LEU A 148 -4.51 18.14 3.53
C LEU A 148 -4.41 18.99 4.79
N SER A 149 -4.28 20.30 4.62
CA SER A 149 -4.35 21.25 5.73
C SER A 149 -5.37 22.33 5.42
N THR A 150 -6.04 22.81 6.45
CA THR A 150 -6.87 24.02 6.38
C THR A 150 -6.08 25.29 6.73
N ASN A 151 -4.83 25.14 7.16
CA ASN A 151 -3.91 26.25 7.44
C ASN A 151 -2.96 26.44 6.24
N ILE A 152 -2.99 27.62 5.62
CA ILE A 152 -2.16 27.94 4.44
C ILE A 152 -0.68 28.14 4.79
N ASP A 153 -0.37 28.45 6.06
CA ASP A 153 0.99 28.69 6.56
C ASP A 153 1.66 27.42 7.11
N SER A 154 0.94 26.28 7.13
CA SER A 154 1.56 25.02 7.53
C SER A 154 2.53 24.59 6.42
N GLU A 155 3.83 24.72 6.68
CA GLU A 155 4.84 23.97 5.92
C GLU A 155 4.50 22.48 6.01
N ILE A 156 3.91 21.94 4.95
CA ILE A 156 3.72 20.51 4.82
C ILE A 156 5.06 19.95 4.35
N LYS A 157 5.92 19.66 5.34
CA LYS A 157 7.10 18.84 5.10
C LYS A 157 6.59 17.47 4.69
N THR A 158 6.90 17.08 3.47
CA THR A 158 6.56 15.79 2.91
C THR A 158 7.66 14.80 3.29
N SER A 159 7.31 13.82 4.11
CA SER A 159 8.17 12.66 4.35
C SER A 159 8.07 11.77 3.11
N SER A 160 9.19 11.29 2.57
CA SER A 160 9.19 10.28 1.52
C SER A 160 8.34 9.09 1.98
N SER A 161 7.47 8.57 1.11
CA SER A 161 6.57 7.46 1.44
C SER A 161 7.31 6.16 1.82
N ILE A 162 8.62 6.11 1.57
CA ILE A 162 9.51 4.96 1.76
C ILE A 162 9.74 4.61 3.24
N ASP A 163 9.59 5.56 4.17
CA ASP A 163 9.89 5.34 5.60
C ASP A 163 8.64 5.07 6.47
N ILE A 164 7.48 4.76 5.85
CA ILE A 164 6.23 4.55 6.58
C ILE A 164 5.94 3.05 6.67
N HIS A 165 6.14 2.48 7.86
CA HIS A 165 5.89 1.06 8.15
C HIS A 165 4.57 0.83 8.91
N GLY A 166 3.80 1.89 9.13
CA GLY A 166 2.48 1.83 9.75
C GLY A 166 2.00 3.18 10.26
N PRO A 167 0.81 3.22 10.88
CA PRO A 167 0.22 4.47 11.38
C PRO A 167 1.03 5.13 12.50
N GLN A 168 1.90 4.38 13.18
CA GLN A 168 2.82 4.89 14.21
C GLN A 168 3.88 5.85 13.68
N ASP A 169 4.24 5.74 12.39
CA ASP A 169 5.29 6.55 11.78
C ASP A 169 4.75 7.89 11.24
N ILE A 170 3.45 8.14 11.41
CA ILE A 170 2.76 9.34 10.90
C ILE A 170 2.30 10.23 12.06
N ASP A 171 2.91 11.40 12.15
CA ASP A 171 2.46 12.50 13.00
C ASP A 171 1.42 13.36 12.28
N VAL A 172 0.14 13.21 12.65
CA VAL A 172 -0.95 14.04 12.11
C VAL A 172 -1.11 15.30 12.96
N LYS A 173 -0.84 16.47 12.38
CA LYS A 173 -0.95 17.75 13.10
C LYS A 173 -2.40 18.17 13.31
N LYS A 174 -2.59 19.12 14.22
CA LYS A 174 -3.88 19.81 14.36
C LYS A 174 -4.26 20.46 13.03
N ASP A 175 -5.52 20.32 12.64
CA ASP A 175 -6.09 20.86 11.40
C ASP A 175 -5.54 20.20 10.11
N GLU A 176 -4.79 19.10 10.25
CA GLU A 176 -4.33 18.25 9.16
C GLU A 176 -5.21 17.00 9.01
N ARG A 177 -5.31 16.49 7.78
CA ARG A 177 -5.80 15.15 7.47
C ARG A 177 -4.80 14.46 6.56
N VAL A 178 -4.46 13.21 6.86
CA VAL A 178 -3.50 12.43 6.08
C VAL A 178 -4.17 11.17 5.57
N PHE A 179 -4.17 11.01 4.26
CA PHE A 179 -4.75 9.86 3.58
C PHE A 179 -3.66 9.07 2.86
N ALA A 180 -3.82 7.76 2.79
CA ALA A 180 -2.90 6.90 2.07
C ALA A 180 -3.61 5.75 1.38
N LEU A 181 -3.03 5.31 0.26
CA LEU A 181 -3.29 3.98 -0.30
C LEU A 181 -2.21 3.05 0.21
N VAL A 182 -2.63 2.00 0.89
CA VAL A 182 -1.77 1.06 1.61
C VAL A 182 -1.99 -0.33 1.07
N LEU A 183 -0.91 -1.07 0.87
CA LEU A 183 -0.91 -2.51 0.67
C LEU A 183 -0.44 -3.17 1.96
N SER A 184 -1.21 -4.11 2.51
CA SER A 184 -0.83 -4.85 3.72
C SER A 184 -1.38 -6.28 3.68
N PRO A 185 -0.75 -7.27 4.32
CA PRO A 185 -1.30 -8.63 4.40
C PRO A 185 -2.73 -8.65 4.97
N LEU A 186 -3.55 -9.58 4.48
CA LEU A 186 -4.77 -9.97 5.18
C LEU A 186 -4.34 -10.63 6.51
N GLU A 187 -4.67 -10.03 7.66
CA GLU A 187 -4.39 -10.66 8.95
C GLU A 187 -5.03 -12.06 8.99
N SER A 188 -4.22 -13.08 9.23
CA SER A 188 -4.62 -14.50 9.35
C SER A 188 -5.14 -14.83 10.73
#